data_AF-A0A382T180-F1
#
_entry.id   AF-A0A382T180-F1
#
_cell.length_a   1.000
_cell.length_b   1.000
_cell.length_c   1.000
_cell.angle_alpha   90.00
_cell.angle_beta   90.00
_cell.angle_gamma   90.00
#
_symmetry.space_group_name_H-M   'P 1'
#
loop_
_entity.id
_entity.type
_entity.pdbx_description
1 polymer ?
#
loop_
_entity_poly.entity_id
_entity_poly.type
_entity_poly.pdbx_seq_one_letter_code
_entity_poly.pdbx_strand_id
1 'polypeptide(L)'
;MIWFRYLLLIGLIINSVSGQEYVPDRIIVKLALDISRNDFESILDTNYYGVEKVLVRRLNIISIKLKNNQISPVDAIKEFRNNPFVDKAIPDTKVSRRDMPDDTQFDQQWALHNVGQSGGTEDADIDAPEAWD
;
A
#
# COMPACT_ATOMS: atom_id res chain seq x y z
N MET A 1 -3.14 -57.22 -22.61
CA MET A 1 -3.12 -56.79 -21.20
C MET A 1 -2.09 -55.67 -21.08
N ILE A 2 -2.47 -54.38 -21.12
CA ILE A 2 -2.95 -53.58 -19.97
C ILE A 2 -1.84 -53.54 -18.90
N TRP A 3 -1.14 -52.42 -18.57
CA TRP A 3 -1.46 -50.99 -18.66
C TRP A 3 -0.21 -50.08 -18.62
N PHE A 4 -0.30 -48.95 -19.31
CA PHE A 4 0.49 -47.73 -19.05
C PHE A 4 -0.04 -47.05 -17.78
N ARG A 5 0.82 -46.79 -16.78
CA ARG A 5 0.47 -45.94 -15.62
C ARG A 5 0.96 -44.52 -15.90
N TYR A 6 0.07 -43.68 -16.41
CA TYR A 6 0.27 -42.23 -16.40
C TYR A 6 -0.05 -41.71 -15.00
N LEU A 7 0.95 -41.23 -14.29
CA LEU A 7 0.81 -40.52 -13.02
C LEU A 7 0.57 -39.04 -13.37
N LEU A 8 -0.70 -38.65 -13.48
CA LEU A 8 -1.12 -37.26 -13.67
C LEU A 8 -1.05 -36.56 -12.30
N LEU A 9 0.08 -35.92 -12.04
CA LEU A 9 0.28 -35.09 -10.86
C LEU A 9 -0.33 -33.72 -11.15
N ILE A 10 -1.63 -33.55 -10.87
CA ILE A 10 -2.28 -32.24 -10.85
C ILE A 10 -1.87 -31.56 -9.55
N GLY A 11 -0.68 -30.95 -9.56
CA GLY A 11 -0.27 -30.02 -8.51
C GLY A 11 -1.03 -28.72 -8.69
N LEU A 12 -2.00 -28.45 -7.81
CA LEU A 12 -2.63 -27.15 -7.66
C LEU A 12 -1.54 -26.08 -7.49
N ILE A 13 -1.38 -25.21 -8.50
CA ILE A 13 -0.63 -23.98 -8.32
C ILE A 13 -1.48 -23.09 -7.44
N ILE A 14 -1.21 -23.10 -6.13
CA ILE A 14 -1.71 -22.08 -5.21
C ILE A 14 -0.93 -20.81 -5.56
N ASN A 15 -1.44 -20.04 -6.53
CA ASN A 15 -0.98 -18.68 -6.73
C ASN A 15 -1.37 -17.89 -5.47
N SER A 16 -0.45 -17.84 -4.51
CA SER A 16 -0.54 -16.88 -3.43
C SER A 16 -0.29 -15.51 -4.05
N VAL A 17 -1.35 -14.87 -4.55
CA VAL A 17 -1.30 -13.46 -4.89
C VAL A 17 -1.19 -12.72 -3.57
N SER A 18 0.04 -12.53 -3.08
CA SER A 18 0.33 -11.62 -1.98
C SER A 18 0.19 -10.20 -2.52
N GLY A 19 -1.05 -9.71 -2.56
CA GLY A 19 -1.35 -8.30 -2.79
C GLY A 19 -1.34 -7.57 -1.46
N GLN A 20 -0.79 -6.36 -1.42
CA GLN A 20 -0.90 -5.51 -0.23
C GLN A 20 -2.38 -5.25 0.08
N GLU A 21 -2.79 -5.53 1.32
CA GLU A 21 -4.17 -5.31 1.76
C GLU A 21 -4.51 -3.82 1.66
N TYR A 22 -5.75 -3.51 1.25
CA TYR A 22 -6.23 -2.14 1.13
C TYR A 22 -7.65 -2.00 1.67
N VAL A 23 -8.06 -0.76 1.95
CA VAL A 23 -9.40 -0.44 2.42
C VAL A 23 -10.38 -0.50 1.23
N PRO A 24 -11.40 -1.38 1.25
CA PRO A 24 -12.20 -1.70 0.08
C PRO A 24 -13.18 -0.59 -0.33
N ASP A 25 -13.40 0.41 0.50
CA ASP A 25 -14.32 1.51 0.24
C ASP A 25 -13.62 2.87 0.16
N ARG A 26 -12.29 2.88 -0.02
CA ARG A 26 -11.48 4.09 -0.13
C ARG A 26 -10.40 3.99 -1.19
N ILE A 27 -10.12 5.12 -1.81
CA ILE A 27 -8.93 5.33 -2.64
C ILE A 27 -8.23 6.62 -2.24
N ILE A 28 -6.95 6.72 -2.58
CA ILE A 28 -6.15 7.94 -2.43
C ILE A 28 -5.96 8.56 -3.81
N VAL A 29 -6.26 9.85 -3.90
CA VAL A 29 -6.19 10.63 -5.14
C VAL A 29 -5.32 11.85 -4.92
N LYS A 30 -4.37 12.06 -5.83
CA LYS A 30 -3.62 13.30 -5.96
C LYS A 30 -4.21 14.07 -7.14
N LEU A 31 -4.72 15.27 -6.87
CA LEU A 31 -5.25 16.14 -7.92
C LEU A 31 -4.12 16.82 -8.70
N ALA A 32 -4.41 17.21 -9.93
CA ALA A 32 -3.55 18.08 -10.72
C ALA A 32 -3.33 19.44 -10.02
N LEU A 33 -2.23 20.12 -10.36
CA LEU A 33 -1.83 21.36 -9.69
C LEU A 33 -2.71 22.57 -10.06
N ASP A 34 -3.38 22.49 -11.21
CA ASP A 34 -4.19 23.54 -11.82
C ASP A 34 -5.65 23.54 -11.39
N ILE A 35 -6.10 22.54 -10.61
CA ILE A 35 -7.46 22.48 -10.06
C ILE A 35 -7.47 22.66 -8.54
N SER A 36 -8.42 23.44 -8.04
CA SER A 36 -8.67 23.54 -6.60
C SER A 36 -9.50 22.34 -6.11
N ARG A 37 -9.36 21.95 -4.85
CA ARG A 37 -10.18 20.87 -4.27
C ARG A 37 -11.68 21.18 -4.32
N ASN A 38 -12.07 22.43 -4.13
CA ASN A 38 -13.47 22.83 -4.17
C ASN A 38 -14.05 22.67 -5.58
N ASP A 39 -13.28 23.07 -6.60
CA ASP A 39 -13.69 22.89 -7.99
C ASP A 39 -13.79 21.41 -8.35
N PHE A 40 -12.81 20.61 -7.92
CA PHE A 40 -12.84 19.16 -8.10
C PHE A 40 -14.05 18.50 -7.40
N GLU A 41 -14.36 18.91 -6.16
CA GLU A 41 -15.53 18.44 -5.42
C GLU A 41 -16.84 18.79 -6.12
N SER A 42 -16.91 19.94 -6.79
CA SER A 42 -18.12 20.38 -7.51
C SER A 42 -18.41 19.53 -8.76
N ILE A 43 -17.39 18.91 -9.34
CA ILE A 43 -17.50 18.05 -10.54
C ILE A 43 -17.48 16.56 -10.21
N LEU A 44 -17.30 16.19 -8.94
CA LEU A 44 -17.27 14.80 -8.50
C LEU A 44 -18.67 14.19 -8.57
N ASP A 45 -18.80 12.98 -9.11
CA ASP A 45 -20.08 12.26 -9.09
C ASP A 45 -20.43 11.83 -7.66
N THR A 46 -21.25 12.64 -7.01
CA THR A 46 -21.62 12.44 -5.60
C THR A 46 -22.52 11.22 -5.38
N ASN A 47 -23.04 10.58 -6.44
CA ASN A 47 -23.78 9.32 -6.32
C ASN A 47 -22.85 8.17 -5.93
N TYR A 48 -21.63 8.15 -6.49
CA TYR A 48 -20.65 7.09 -6.27
C TYR A 48 -19.54 7.48 -5.31
N TYR A 49 -19.22 8.77 -5.22
CA TYR A 49 -18.03 9.23 -4.53
C TYR A 49 -18.33 10.29 -3.47
N GLY A 50 -17.39 10.45 -2.54
CA GLY A 50 -17.36 11.58 -1.62
C GLY A 50 -15.94 11.84 -1.16
N VAL A 51 -15.58 13.10 -0.99
CA VAL A 51 -14.30 13.44 -0.35
C VAL A 51 -14.44 13.22 1.15
N GLU A 52 -13.65 12.30 1.69
CA GLU A 52 -13.68 11.96 3.11
C GLU A 52 -12.69 12.79 3.92
N LYS A 53 -11.47 12.96 3.39
CA LYS A 53 -10.40 13.64 4.11
C LYS A 53 -9.37 14.23 3.17
N VAL A 54 -8.86 15.41 3.50
CA VAL A 54 -7.62 15.92 2.92
C VAL A 54 -6.43 15.31 3.64
N LEU A 55 -5.62 14.52 2.92
CA LEU A 55 -4.46 13.82 3.49
C LEU A 55 -3.24 14.75 3.52
N VAL A 56 -2.96 15.44 2.42
CA VAL A 56 -1.83 16.39 2.34
C VAL A 56 -2.27 17.63 1.57
N ARG A 57 -2.51 18.74 2.30
CA ARG A 57 -3.02 19.99 1.73
C ARG A 57 -2.12 20.56 0.64
N ARG A 58 -0.80 20.60 0.87
CA ARG A 58 0.19 21.19 -0.04
C ARG A 58 0.34 20.42 -1.36
N LEU A 59 0.04 19.12 -1.35
CA LEU A 59 0.20 18.24 -2.51
C LEU A 59 -1.14 17.90 -3.19
N ASN A 60 -2.24 18.51 -2.74
CA ASN A 60 -3.60 18.17 -3.18
C ASN A 60 -3.89 16.66 -3.13
N ILE A 61 -3.45 15.99 -2.06
CA ILE A 61 -3.73 14.57 -1.84
C ILE A 61 -4.96 14.46 -0.94
N ILE A 62 -5.97 13.76 -1.42
CA ILE A 62 -7.26 13.54 -0.77
C ILE A 62 -7.61 12.05 -0.74
N SER A 63 -8.44 11.68 0.23
CA SER A 63 -9.07 10.38 0.32
C SER A 63 -10.50 10.48 -0.21
N ILE A 64 -10.83 9.60 -1.15
CA ILE A 64 -12.18 9.47 -1.73
C ILE A 64 -12.83 8.22 -1.17
N LYS A 65 -14.03 8.39 -0.62
CA LYS A 65 -14.94 7.32 -0.20
C LYS A 65 -15.74 6.81 -1.39
N LEU A 66 -15.83 5.50 -1.53
CA LEU A 66 -16.67 4.81 -2.51
C LEU A 66 -18.00 4.46 -1.85
N LYS A 67 -19.12 4.85 -2.47
CA LYS A 67 -20.46 4.66 -1.92
C LYS A 67 -21.10 3.37 -2.42
N ASN A 68 -21.98 2.83 -1.58
CA ASN A 68 -22.99 1.82 -1.92
C ASN A 68 -22.45 0.49 -2.49
N ASN A 69 -21.16 0.20 -2.36
CA ASN A 69 -20.49 -0.95 -2.99
C ASN A 69 -20.79 -1.10 -4.50
N GLN A 70 -21.16 0.00 -5.17
CA GLN A 70 -21.53 -0.02 -6.59
C GLN A 70 -20.31 -0.04 -7.49
N ILE A 71 -19.17 0.42 -6.99
CA ILE A 71 -17.91 0.48 -7.72
C ILE A 71 -16.79 -0.12 -6.90
N SER A 72 -15.97 -0.95 -7.54
CA SER A 72 -14.78 -1.51 -6.92
C SER A 72 -13.67 -0.46 -6.84
N PRO A 73 -12.77 -0.50 -5.83
CA PRO A 73 -11.60 0.38 -5.78
C PRO A 73 -10.76 0.33 -7.04
N VAL A 74 -10.62 -0.85 -7.64
CA VAL A 74 -9.86 -1.04 -8.87
C VAL A 74 -10.48 -0.26 -10.03
N ASP A 75 -11.80 -0.30 -10.18
CA ASP A 75 -12.49 0.40 -11.26
C ASP A 75 -12.56 1.90 -11.01
N ALA A 76 -12.77 2.34 -9.77
CA ALA A 76 -12.65 3.75 -9.38
C ALA A 76 -11.25 4.29 -9.69
N ILE A 77 -10.19 3.54 -9.38
CA ILE A 77 -8.81 3.95 -9.71
C ILE A 77 -8.61 4.09 -11.22
N LYS A 78 -9.16 3.18 -12.04
CA LYS A 78 -9.08 3.28 -13.50
C LYS A 78 -9.82 4.53 -13.99
N GLU A 79 -11.02 4.78 -13.48
CA GLU A 79 -11.82 5.96 -13.82
C GLU A 79 -11.06 7.25 -13.49
N PHE A 80 -10.57 7.37 -12.24
CA PHE A 80 -9.83 8.54 -11.79
C PHE A 80 -8.52 8.74 -12.55
N ARG A 81 -7.80 7.67 -12.95
CA ARG A 81 -6.58 7.79 -13.78
C ARG A 81 -6.84 8.36 -15.17
N ASN A 82 -8.07 8.26 -15.67
CA ASN A 82 -8.46 8.82 -16.96
C ASN A 82 -9.03 10.25 -16.84
N ASN A 83 -9.17 10.78 -15.61
CA ASN A 83 -9.68 12.12 -15.38
C ASN A 83 -8.53 13.14 -15.53
N PRO A 84 -8.67 14.18 -16.39
CA PRO A 84 -7.61 15.17 -16.61
C PRO A 84 -7.24 15.99 -15.37
N PHE A 85 -8.11 16.03 -14.36
CA PHE A 85 -7.89 16.75 -13.11
C PHE A 85 -7.20 15.91 -12.03
N VAL A 86 -6.81 14.68 -12.36
CA VAL A 86 -6.17 13.73 -11.43
C VAL A 86 -4.76 13.42 -11.93
N ASP A 87 -3.76 13.69 -11.08
CA ASP A 87 -2.36 13.33 -11.32
C ASP A 87 -2.10 11.85 -10.99
N LYS A 88 -2.69 11.35 -9.90
CA LYS A 88 -2.49 9.95 -9.49
C LYS A 88 -3.67 9.43 -8.69
N ALA A 89 -4.04 8.16 -8.93
CA ALA A 89 -4.96 7.41 -8.09
C ALA A 89 -4.37 6.03 -7.71
N ILE A 90 -4.46 5.69 -6.43
CA ILE A 90 -3.92 4.46 -5.83
C ILE A 90 -4.91 3.90 -4.79
N PRO A 91 -4.83 2.59 -4.46
CA PRO A 91 -5.60 2.06 -3.34
C PRO A 91 -5.12 2.65 -2.01
N ASP A 92 -6.02 2.76 -1.04
CA ASP A 92 -5.69 3.10 0.34
C ASP A 92 -5.14 1.86 1.05
N THR A 93 -3.83 1.63 0.92
CA THR A 93 -3.19 0.42 1.43
C THR A 93 -3.06 0.44 2.94
N LYS A 94 -3.35 -0.70 3.57
CA LYS A 94 -3.03 -0.93 4.97
C LYS A 94 -1.52 -1.13 5.10
N VAL A 95 -0.96 -0.51 6.12
CA VAL A 95 0.45 -0.65 6.49
C VAL A 95 0.52 -1.16 7.91
N SER A 96 1.46 -2.08 8.17
CA SER A 96 1.80 -2.54 9.50
C SER A 96 3.05 -1.82 10.00
N ARG A 97 3.15 -1.66 11.32
CA ARG A 97 4.40 -1.24 11.96
C ARG A 97 5.49 -2.29 11.65
N ARG A 98 6.72 -1.83 11.43
CA ARG A 98 7.91 -2.67 11.25
C ARG A 98 8.97 -2.15 12.22
N ASP A 99 9.28 -2.97 13.22
CA ASP A 99 10.21 -2.60 14.29
C ASP A 99 11.65 -3.01 13.94
N MET A 100 11.80 -4.08 13.17
CA MET A 100 13.10 -4.56 12.71
C MET A 100 13.16 -4.61 11.17
N PRO A 101 14.27 -4.19 10.54
CA PRO A 101 14.49 -4.38 9.11
C PRO A 101 14.52 -5.86 8.70
N ASP A 102 14.07 -6.16 7.49
CA ASP A 102 14.12 -7.49 6.87
C ASP A 102 15.34 -7.67 5.94
N ASP A 103 16.35 -6.81 6.07
CA ASP A 103 17.62 -6.93 5.37
C ASP A 103 18.37 -8.17 5.88
N THR A 104 18.79 -9.05 4.97
CA THR A 104 19.49 -10.30 5.31
C THR A 104 20.86 -10.06 5.96
N GLN A 105 21.42 -8.85 5.85
CA GLN A 105 22.66 -8.46 6.51
C GLN A 105 22.43 -7.61 7.76
N PHE A 106 21.17 -7.41 8.21
CA PHE A 106 20.86 -6.61 9.39
C PHE A 106 21.67 -7.05 10.63
N ASP A 107 21.80 -8.36 10.85
CA ASP A 107 22.58 -8.93 11.97
C ASP A 107 24.07 -8.53 11.94
N GLN A 108 24.60 -8.09 10.80
CA GLN A 108 25.99 -7.64 10.65
C GLN A 108 26.16 -6.14 10.93
N GLN A 109 25.07 -5.39 11.06
CA GLN A 109 25.05 -3.93 11.20
C GLN A 109 25.21 -3.51 12.67
N TRP A 110 26.34 -3.88 13.28
CA TRP A 110 26.63 -3.57 14.69
C TRP A 110 26.45 -2.10 15.05
N ALA A 111 26.77 -1.18 14.13
CA ALA A 111 26.66 0.25 14.39
C ALA A 111 25.20 0.73 14.50
N LEU A 112 24.22 -0.09 14.11
CA LEU A 112 22.78 0.22 14.15
C LEU A 112 22.06 -0.55 15.26
N HIS A 113 22.49 -1.78 15.55
CA HIS A 113 21.93 -2.64 16.59
C HIS A 113 23.00 -3.65 17.04
N ASN A 114 23.52 -3.49 18.25
CA ASN A 114 24.63 -4.24 18.82
C ASN A 114 24.17 -5.07 20.01
N VAL A 115 23.88 -6.33 19.72
CA VAL A 115 23.55 -7.38 20.68
C VAL A 115 24.77 -8.27 20.98
N GLY A 116 25.99 -7.77 20.74
CA GLY A 116 27.23 -8.51 20.99
C GLY A 116 27.61 -9.51 19.89
N GLN A 117 27.00 -9.41 18.71
CA GLN A 117 27.15 -10.36 17.60
C GLN A 117 28.59 -10.58 17.11
N SER A 118 29.49 -9.64 17.39
CA SER A 118 30.92 -9.68 17.02
C SER A 118 31.87 -9.75 18.22
N GLY A 119 31.35 -9.99 19.42
CA GLY A 119 32.14 -10.02 20.66
C GLY A 119 32.55 -8.64 21.19
N GLY A 120 31.91 -7.56 20.71
CA GLY A 120 32.03 -6.21 21.27
C GLY A 120 31.22 -6.02 22.55
N THR A 121 31.31 -4.83 23.14
CA THR A 121 30.42 -4.42 24.23
C THR A 121 29.01 -4.24 23.67
N GLU A 122 28.06 -5.02 24.18
CA GLU A 122 26.62 -4.89 23.86
C GLU A 122 26.16 -3.44 24.12
N ASP A 123 25.15 -2.98 23.37
CA ASP A 123 24.51 -1.66 23.55
C ASP A 123 25.42 -0.45 23.22
N ALA A 124 26.60 -0.70 22.66
CA ALA A 124 27.52 0.35 22.20
C ALA A 124 27.22 0.81 20.76
N ASP A 125 25.95 1.02 20.43
CA ASP A 125 25.48 1.43 19.11
C ASP A 125 24.67 2.75 19.13
N ILE A 126 23.77 2.98 18.15
CA ILE A 126 23.00 4.23 18.01
C ILE A 126 21.49 4.03 18.24
N ASP A 127 21.08 2.85 18.69
CA ASP A 127 19.71 2.44 19.00
C ASP A 127 18.74 2.65 17.82
N ALA A 128 19.16 2.20 16.62
CA ALA A 128 18.43 2.50 15.40
C ALA A 128 17.03 1.83 15.33
N PRO A 129 16.83 0.57 15.78
CA PRO A 129 15.49 -0.02 15.89
C PRO A 129 14.57 0.75 16.83
N GLU A 130 15.08 1.24 17.95
CA GLU A 130 14.36 1.93 19.02
C GLU A 130 14.03 3.39 18.66
N ALA A 131 14.75 3.99 17.70
CA ALA A 131 14.62 5.39 17.32
C ALA A 131 13.22 5.83 16.83
N TRP A 132 12.33 4.87 16.55
CA TRP A 132 10.98 5.11 16.01
C TRP A 132 9.84 4.88 17.02
N ASP A 133 10.15 4.47 18.25
CA ASP A 133 9.18 4.32 19.34
C ASP A 133 8.75 5.65 19.98
#